data_AF-R5QSH0-F1
#
_entry.id   AF-R5QSH0-F1
#
_cell.length_a   1.000
_cell.length_b   1.000
_cell.length_c   1.000
_cell.angle_alpha   90.00
_cell.angle_beta   90.00
_cell.angle_gamma   90.00
#
_symmetry.space_group_name_H-M   'P 1'
#
loop_
_entity.id
_entity.type
_entity.pdbx_description
1 polymer ?
#
loop_
_entity_poly.entity_id
_entity_poly.type
_entity_poly.pdbx_seq_one_letter_code
_entity_poly.pdbx_strand_id
1 'polypeptide(L)' 'MLAEVNEAYHTTIVMITHNEGIAQMADRVVRIHDGQIISNLKQQKKKVEELEI' A
#
# COMPACT_ATOMS: atom_id res chain seq x y z
N MET A 1 -3.46 13.21 0.36
CA MET A 1 -2.27 13.75 -0.34
C MET A 1 -1.58 12.77 -1.30
N LEU A 2 -0.93 11.66 -0.87
CA LEU A 2 -0.27 10.75 -1.83
C LEU A 2 -1.27 9.97 -2.71
N ALA A 3 -2.36 9.47 -2.13
CA ALA A 3 -3.43 8.83 -2.88
C ALA A 3 -4.06 9.79 -3.92
N GLU A 4 -4.31 11.04 -3.53
CA GLU A 4 -4.82 12.08 -4.43
C GLU A 4 -3.87 12.38 -5.60
N VAL A 5 -2.55 12.37 -5.38
CA VAL A 5 -1.56 12.54 -6.47
C VAL A 5 -1.60 11.37 -7.44
N ASN A 6 -1.68 10.14 -6.94
CA ASN A 6 -1.86 8.95 -7.78
C ASN A 6 -3.15 9.03 -8.61
N GLU A 7 -4.25 9.49 -8.00
CA GLU A 7 -5.54 9.60 -8.70
C GLU A 7 -5.55 10.73 -9.73
N ALA A 8 -4.98 11.90 -9.40
CA ALA A 8 -4.99 13.07 -10.28
C ALA A 8 -4.01 12.95 -11.46
N TYR A 9 -2.86 12.29 -11.25
CA TYR A 9 -1.77 12.25 -12.23
C TYR A 9 -1.42 10.85 -12.72
N HIS A 10 -2.16 9.82 -12.29
CA HIS A 10 -1.96 8.43 -12.67
C HIS A 10 -0.53 7.91 -12.43
N THR A 11 0.16 8.44 -11.43
CA THR A 11 1.53 8.07 -11.09
C THR A 11 1.60 6.75 -10.33
N THR A 12 2.55 5.87 -10.61
CA THR A 12 2.80 4.70 -9.76
C THR A 12 3.50 5.10 -8.47
N ILE A 13 2.95 4.73 -7.31
CA ILE A 13 3.53 4.98 -5.99
C ILE A 13 3.98 3.67 -5.37
N VAL A 14 5.21 3.64 -4.86
CA VAL A 14 5.74 2.56 -4.02
C VAL A 14 5.96 3.13 -2.62
N MET A 15 5.35 2.51 -1.61
CA MET A 15 5.45 2.94 -0.22
C MET A 15 6.02 1.81 0.64
N ILE A 16 6.92 2.17 1.56
CA ILE A 16 7.49 1.25 2.55
C ILE A 16 6.95 1.68 3.91
N THR A 17 6.33 0.76 4.63
CA THR A 17 5.76 1.01 5.95
C THR A 17 5.86 -0.24 6.82
N HIS A 18 5.91 -0.04 8.13
CA HIS A 18 5.73 -1.08 9.15
C HIS A 18 4.32 -1.03 9.77
N ASN A 19 3.50 -0.03 9.42
CA ASN A 19 2.11 0.07 9.85
C ASN A 19 1.21 -0.70 8.86
N GLU A 20 0.64 -1.79 9.35
CA GLU A 20 -0.24 -2.69 8.60
C GLU A 20 -1.55 -2.02 8.15
N GLY A 21 -2.03 -1.04 8.92
CA GLY A 21 -3.19 -0.22 8.58
C GLY A 21 -2.97 0.59 7.30
N ILE A 22 -1.80 1.24 7.18
CA ILE A 22 -1.40 1.97 5.97
C ILE A 22 -1.27 1.01 4.79
N ALA A 23 -0.72 -0.19 4.98
CA ALA A 23 -0.55 -1.15 3.89
C ALA A 23 -1.88 -1.53 3.20
N GLN A 24 -3.01 -1.49 3.92
CA GLN A 24 -4.34 -1.78 3.37
C GLN A 24 -4.82 -0.74 2.33
N MET A 25 -4.14 0.42 2.22
CA MET A 25 -4.44 1.41 1.18
C MET A 25 -3.87 1.06 -0.19
N ALA A 26 -2.95 0.08 -0.26
CA ALA A 26 -2.27 -0.28 -1.49
C ALA A 26 -3.06 -1.32 -2.29
N ASP A 27 -2.97 -1.26 -3.62
CA ASP A 27 -3.50 -2.31 -4.50
C ASP A 27 -2.76 -3.65 -4.31
N ARG A 28 -1.53 -3.59 -3.79
CA ARG A 28 -0.65 -4.73 -3.62
C ARG A 28 0.27 -4.52 -2.43
N VAL A 29 0.44 -5.58 -1.64
CA VAL A 29 1.39 -5.62 -0.51
C VAL A 29 2.44 -6.68 -0.77
N VAL A 30 3.70 -6.25 -0.75
CA VAL A 30 4.88 -7.12 -0.82
C VAL A 30 5.52 -7.11 0.55
N ARG A 31 5.63 -8.28 1.19
CA ARG A 31 6.33 -8.42 2.47
C ARG A 31 7.74 -8.93 2.23
N ILE A 32 8.71 -8.25 2.84
CA ILE A 32 10.12 -8.60 2.78
C ILE A 32 10.60 -8.93 4.19
N HIS A 33 11.28 -10.05 4.34
CA HIS A 33 11.93 -10.47 5.58
C HIS A 33 13.28 -11.10 5.24
N ASP A 34 14.33 -10.74 5.99
CA ASP A 34 15.71 -11.21 5.75
C ASP A 34 16.19 -11.10 4.29
N GLY A 35 15.85 -9.98 3.64
CA GLY A 35 16.24 -9.70 2.26
C GLY A 35 15.47 -10.50 1.20
N GLN A 36 14.48 -11.30 1.60
CA GLN A 36 13.68 -12.13 0.70
C GLN A 36 12.22 -11.67 0.67
N ILE A 37 11.58 -11.80 -0.49
CA ILE A 37 10.13 -11.59 -0.62
C ILE A 37 9.42 -12.82 -0.06
N ILE A 38 8.75 -12.65 1.07
CA ILE A 38 8.05 -13.75 1.75
C ILE A 38 6.56 -13.80 1.37
N SER A 39 5.98 -12.69 0.88
CA SER A 39 4.64 -12.70 0.31
C SER A 39 4.44 -11.56 -0.68
N ASN A 40 3.51 -11.78 -1.62
CA ASN A 40 3.23 -10.85 -2.69
C ASN A 40 1.75 -10.92 -3.10
N LEU A 41 0.90 -10.13 -2.45
CA LEU A 41 -0.55 -10.26 -2.54
C LEU A 41 -1.20 -9.02 -3.16
N LYS A 42 -2.07 -9.23 -4.16
CA LYS A 42 -3.03 -8.20 -4.58
C LYS A 42 -4.11 -8.08 -3.52
N GLN A 43 -4.48 -6.86 -3.16
CA GLN A 43 -5.53 -6.58 -2.19
C GLN A 43 -6.70 -5.89 -2.88
N GLN A 44 -7.88 -5.95 -2.25
CA GLN A 44 -8.93 -5.00 -2.58
C GLN A 44 -8.57 -3.70 -1.86
N LYS A 45 -8.29 -2.66 -2.64
CA LYS A 45 -7.94 -1.33 -2.14
C LYS A 45 -9.07 -0.84 -1.23
N LYS A 46 -8.78 -0.61 0.05
CA LYS A 46 -9.71 0.10 0.94
C LYS A 46 -9.63 1.60 0.70
N LYS A 47 -10.76 2.28 0.93
CA LYS A 47 -10.78 3.74 0.95
C LYS A 47 -9.94 4.25 2.12
N VAL A 48 -9.28 5.39 1.94
CA VAL A 48 -8.36 5.95 2.95
C VAL A 48 -9.11 6.28 4.24
N GLU A 49 -10.37 6.65 4.12
CA GLU A 49 -11.28 6.95 5.23
C GLU A 49 -11.66 5.72 6.07
N GLU A 50 -11.43 4.51 5.56
CA GLU A 50 -11.75 3.23 6.21
C GLU A 50 -10.53 2.56 6.84
N LEU A 51 -9.38 3.23 6.84
CA LEU A 51 -8.13 2.69 7.38
C LEU A 51 -8.07 2.91 8.91
N GLU A 52 -7.75 1.85 9.64
CA GLU A 52 -7.34 1.93 11.04
C GLU A 52 -5.85 2.27 11.06
N ILE A 53 -5.48 3.45 11.57
CA ILE A 53 -4.08 3.96 11.58
C ILE A 53 -3.48 3.84 12.97
#